data_AF-A0A8C5WRC7-F1
#
_entry.id   AF-A0A8C5WRC7-F1
#
_cell.length_a   1.000
_cell.length_b   1.000
_cell.length_c   1.000
_cell.angle_alpha   90.00
_cell.angle_beta   90.00
_cell.angle_gamma   90.00
#
_symmetry.space_group_name_H-M   'P 1'
#
loop_
_entity.id
_entity.type
_entity.pdbx_description
1 polymer ?
#
loop_
_entity_poly.entity_id
_entity_poly.type
_entity_poly.pdbx_seq_one_letter_code
_entity_poly.pdbx_strand_id
1 'polypeptide(L)'
;SSASLFPTGCSSFRKITPNIDEEGAMKEDAGMMDVHYTEEVLVELLEQCVDGLWKAERYEVIAEVAKMIIPIYEKRREFEKLTQVYRTLHGAYSKILEVMQSRRRLLGTYFRVAFYGQAFFEEEDGKEYIYKEPKLTGLSEISFRLLKLYGEKFGAENVKIIQDSNKVNPKDLDAKYAHIQVTYLKPFFDEKELLERKTGFERNHNISQFVFETPYTLSGKKHGNVEEQCKRRTILTTCNSFPYVKKRISVSCEQQVNLKPIDVATDEIREKTSELQQLCASPDVDMIQLQLKLQGAVSVQVNAGPLAYARAFLDDKHSSKYPAKKVAELKDMFRKFAQACGIGLEFNERLIKEDQVEYHEELKSNFREMVKELSEILHEQVRPRGGEAA
;
A
#
# COMPACT_ATOMS: atom_id res chain seq x y z
N SER A 1 10.00 -48.18 -12.74
CA SER A 1 8.86 -47.24 -12.68
C SER A 1 9.32 -45.98 -11.96
N SER A 2 9.94 -45.06 -12.70
CA SER A 2 10.37 -43.76 -12.17
C SER A 2 9.15 -42.88 -11.95
N ALA A 3 8.65 -42.81 -10.71
CA ALA A 3 7.78 -41.73 -10.32
C ALA A 3 8.51 -40.42 -10.61
N SER A 4 7.94 -39.58 -11.49
CA SER A 4 8.48 -38.25 -11.77
C SER A 4 8.58 -37.50 -10.45
N LEU A 5 9.79 -37.09 -10.03
CA LEU A 5 9.96 -36.33 -8.78
C LEU A 5 9.28 -34.96 -8.82
N PHE A 6 8.90 -34.49 -10.02
CA PHE A 6 8.17 -33.24 -10.25
C PHE A 6 6.87 -33.48 -11.03
N PRO A 7 5.86 -34.14 -10.42
CA PRO A 7 4.62 -34.45 -11.13
C PRO A 7 3.75 -33.20 -11.41
N THR A 8 4.05 -32.08 -10.77
CA THR A 8 3.22 -30.86 -10.77
C THR A 8 3.73 -29.73 -11.66
N GLY A 9 4.94 -29.83 -12.23
CA GLY A 9 5.49 -28.84 -13.19
C GLY A 9 5.36 -27.38 -12.72
N CYS A 10 4.91 -26.49 -13.62
CA CYS A 10 4.69 -25.06 -13.34
C CYS A 10 3.81 -24.80 -12.11
N SER A 11 2.81 -25.65 -11.83
CA SER A 11 1.89 -25.43 -10.71
C SER A 11 2.58 -25.46 -9.34
N SER A 12 3.76 -26.09 -9.22
CA SER A 12 4.58 -26.06 -8.00
C SER A 12 5.02 -24.65 -7.61
N PHE A 13 5.22 -23.75 -8.58
CA PHE A 13 5.70 -22.39 -8.34
C PHE A 13 4.56 -21.40 -8.11
N ARG A 14 3.30 -21.83 -8.21
CA ARG A 14 2.13 -20.93 -8.08
C ARG A 14 2.03 -20.26 -6.70
N LYS A 15 2.54 -20.94 -5.66
CA LYS A 15 2.65 -20.38 -4.31
C LYS A 15 3.70 -19.26 -4.20
N ILE A 16 4.68 -19.24 -5.09
CA ILE A 16 5.69 -18.20 -5.20
C ILE A 16 5.13 -17.05 -6.03
N THR A 17 4.51 -17.33 -7.18
CA THR A 17 3.88 -16.31 -8.01
C THR A 17 2.76 -16.90 -8.87
N PRO A 18 1.60 -16.23 -8.97
CA PRO A 18 0.53 -16.65 -9.88
C PRO A 18 0.90 -16.42 -11.35
N ASN A 19 1.92 -15.60 -11.63
CA ASN A 19 2.34 -15.31 -13.00
C ASN A 19 2.95 -16.52 -13.71
N ILE A 20 3.26 -17.61 -12.98
CA ILE A 20 3.75 -18.85 -13.58
C ILE A 20 2.75 -19.47 -14.57
N ASP A 21 1.46 -19.12 -14.45
CA ASP A 21 0.42 -19.60 -15.35
C ASP A 21 0.71 -19.20 -16.82
N GLU A 22 1.53 -18.16 -17.07
CA GLU A 22 2.00 -17.77 -18.42
C GLU A 22 2.95 -18.80 -19.06
N GLU A 23 3.82 -19.41 -18.26
CA GLU A 23 4.80 -20.40 -18.73
C GLU A 23 4.09 -21.71 -19.13
N GLY A 24 2.98 -22.04 -18.45
CA GLY A 24 2.15 -23.19 -18.80
C GLY A 24 1.35 -23.02 -20.10
N ALA A 25 1.23 -21.78 -20.61
CA ALA A 25 0.55 -21.46 -21.86
C ALA A 25 1.51 -21.33 -23.06
N MET A 26 2.83 -21.35 -22.83
CA MET A 26 3.82 -21.35 -23.90
C MET A 26 3.83 -22.69 -24.64
N LYS A 27 4.10 -22.65 -25.95
CA LYS A 27 4.27 -23.88 -26.74
C LYS A 27 5.56 -24.57 -26.26
N GLU A 28 5.50 -25.89 -26.08
CA GLU A 28 6.69 -26.69 -25.81
C GLU A 28 7.75 -26.41 -26.89
N ASP A 29 9.02 -26.27 -26.49
CA ASP A 29 10.18 -26.07 -27.38
C ASP A 29 10.52 -27.34 -28.17
N ALA A 30 9.52 -27.92 -28.82
CA ALA A 30 9.64 -29.07 -29.70
C ALA A 30 10.42 -28.66 -30.97
N GLY A 31 11.75 -28.65 -30.87
CA GLY A 31 12.65 -28.32 -31.97
C GLY A 31 13.99 -27.69 -31.58
N MET A 32 14.19 -27.26 -30.33
CA MET A 32 15.49 -26.78 -29.87
C MET A 32 16.41 -27.95 -29.49
N MET A 33 17.23 -28.41 -30.43
CA MET A 33 18.14 -29.55 -30.23
C MET A 33 19.31 -29.27 -29.26
N ASP A 34 19.54 -28.02 -28.85
CA ASP A 34 20.70 -27.59 -28.06
C ASP A 34 20.43 -27.33 -26.56
N VAL A 35 19.21 -27.56 -26.06
CA VAL A 35 18.90 -27.31 -24.63
C VAL A 35 18.75 -28.62 -23.86
N HIS A 36 19.75 -28.93 -23.03
CA HIS A 36 19.74 -30.10 -22.14
C HIS A 36 18.98 -29.79 -20.85
N TYR A 37 17.70 -30.13 -20.79
CA TYR A 37 16.92 -30.10 -19.55
C TYR A 37 17.18 -31.36 -18.72
N THR A 38 17.94 -31.23 -17.62
CA THR A 38 18.23 -32.33 -16.69
C THR A 38 17.78 -31.99 -15.27
N GLU A 39 17.70 -33.01 -14.39
CA GLU A 39 17.39 -32.81 -12.97
C GLU A 39 18.47 -31.93 -12.29
N GLU A 40 19.74 -32.11 -12.64
CA GLU A 40 20.86 -31.25 -12.21
C GLU A 40 20.64 -29.78 -12.56
N VAL A 41 20.29 -29.48 -13.82
CA VAL A 41 20.05 -28.10 -14.27
C VAL A 41 18.88 -27.49 -13.49
N LEU A 42 17.81 -28.26 -13.24
CA LEU A 42 16.68 -27.78 -12.44
C LEU A 42 17.10 -27.48 -11.00
N VAL A 43 17.90 -28.36 -10.37
CA VAL A 43 18.41 -28.13 -9.00
C VAL A 43 19.26 -26.86 -8.94
N GLU A 44 20.17 -26.66 -9.90
CA GLU A 44 20.99 -25.44 -9.97
C GLU A 44 20.14 -24.17 -10.13
N LEU A 45 19.09 -24.21 -10.95
CA LEU A 45 18.16 -23.09 -11.11
C LEU A 45 17.36 -22.81 -9.84
N LEU A 46 16.96 -23.86 -9.10
CA LEU A 46 16.26 -23.72 -7.82
C LEU A 46 17.20 -23.14 -6.74
N GLU A 47 18.47 -23.56 -6.69
CA GLU A 47 19.49 -22.97 -5.80
C GLU A 47 19.70 -21.48 -6.14
N GLN A 48 19.83 -21.13 -7.42
CA GLN A 48 19.90 -19.73 -7.86
C GLN A 48 18.65 -18.92 -7.51
N CYS A 49 17.46 -19.54 -7.56
CA CYS A 49 16.21 -18.93 -7.15
C CYS A 49 16.22 -18.59 -5.65
N VAL A 50 16.70 -19.50 -4.80
CA VAL A 50 16.87 -19.26 -3.35
C VAL A 50 17.78 -18.05 -3.10
N ASP A 51 18.93 -17.99 -3.76
CA ASP A 51 19.87 -16.87 -3.64
C ASP A 51 19.28 -15.56 -4.15
N GLY A 52 18.54 -15.61 -5.26
CA GLY A 52 17.83 -14.46 -5.82
C GLY A 52 16.76 -13.92 -4.88
N LEU A 53 15.96 -14.80 -4.28
CA LEU A 53 14.93 -14.44 -3.30
C LEU A 53 15.54 -13.85 -2.02
N TRP A 54 16.67 -14.38 -1.56
CA TRP A 54 17.43 -13.84 -0.44
C TRP A 54 17.88 -12.41 -0.73
N LYS A 55 18.53 -12.19 -1.89
CA LYS A 55 19.00 -10.85 -2.32
C LYS A 55 17.85 -9.86 -2.56
N ALA A 56 16.68 -10.35 -2.94
CA ALA A 56 15.46 -9.56 -3.09
C ALA A 56 14.73 -9.29 -1.76
N GLU A 57 15.26 -9.76 -0.63
CA GLU A 57 14.68 -9.64 0.71
C GLU A 57 13.28 -10.27 0.85
N ARG A 58 13.00 -11.29 0.03
CA ARG A 58 11.74 -12.06 0.02
C ARG A 58 11.94 -13.40 0.70
N TYR A 59 12.32 -13.34 1.97
CA TYR A 59 12.70 -14.49 2.78
C TYR A 59 11.57 -15.51 2.94
N GLU A 60 10.32 -15.04 3.02
CA GLU A 60 9.11 -15.84 3.26
C GLU A 60 8.87 -16.91 2.19
N VAL A 61 9.27 -16.64 0.94
CA VAL A 61 9.06 -17.56 -0.20
C VAL A 61 10.22 -18.52 -0.45
N ILE A 62 11.36 -18.33 0.23
CA ILE A 62 12.51 -19.26 0.13
C ILE A 62 12.08 -20.68 0.54
N ALA A 63 11.19 -20.78 1.53
CA ALA A 63 10.66 -22.07 1.99
C ALA A 63 9.88 -22.82 0.90
N GLU A 64 9.16 -22.11 0.03
CA GLU A 64 8.43 -22.76 -1.08
C GLU A 64 9.39 -23.34 -2.13
N VAL A 65 10.52 -22.67 -2.39
CA VAL A 65 11.57 -23.20 -3.26
C VAL A 65 12.30 -24.38 -2.61
N ALA A 66 12.67 -24.25 -1.34
CA ALA A 66 13.39 -25.30 -0.61
C ALA A 66 12.61 -26.62 -0.56
N LYS A 67 11.27 -26.57 -0.44
CA LYS A 67 10.39 -27.76 -0.48
C LYS A 67 10.52 -28.57 -1.77
N MET A 68 10.94 -27.94 -2.87
CA MET A 68 11.19 -28.61 -4.15
C MET A 68 12.58 -29.26 -4.22
N ILE A 69 13.57 -28.68 -3.55
CA ILE A 69 14.97 -29.14 -3.58
C ILE A 69 15.22 -30.28 -2.57
N ILE A 70 14.68 -30.17 -1.36
CA ILE A 70 14.95 -31.09 -0.24
C ILE A 70 14.75 -32.58 -0.61
N PRO A 71 13.62 -32.99 -1.24
CA PRO A 71 13.40 -34.39 -1.58
C PRO A 71 14.46 -34.97 -2.52
N ILE A 72 15.06 -34.13 -3.38
CA ILE A 72 16.12 -34.55 -4.30
C ILE A 72 17.39 -34.84 -3.52
N TYR A 73 17.81 -33.91 -2.65
CA TYR A 73 19.01 -34.13 -1.83
C TYR A 73 18.85 -35.30 -0.85
N GLU A 74 17.65 -35.52 -0.30
CA GLU A 74 17.36 -36.71 0.51
C GLU A 74 17.52 -38.00 -0.29
N LYS A 75 16.94 -38.08 -1.50
CA LYS A 75 17.07 -39.23 -2.38
C LYS A 75 18.53 -39.51 -2.78
N ARG A 76 19.31 -38.45 -3.00
CA ARG A 76 20.74 -38.51 -3.36
C ARG A 76 21.67 -38.69 -2.17
N ARG A 77 21.15 -38.59 -0.93
CA ARG A 77 21.92 -38.62 0.32
C ARG A 77 23.00 -37.51 0.39
N GLU A 78 22.69 -36.34 -0.15
CA GLU A 78 23.56 -35.16 -0.13
C GLU A 78 23.38 -34.40 1.20
N PHE A 79 23.92 -34.95 2.29
CA PHE A 79 23.69 -34.43 3.64
C PHE A 79 24.31 -33.05 3.88
N GLU A 80 25.41 -32.73 3.21
CA GLU A 80 26.03 -31.40 3.24
C GLU A 80 25.10 -30.35 2.62
N LYS A 81 24.50 -30.67 1.47
CA LYS A 81 23.53 -29.80 0.80
C LYS A 81 22.25 -29.63 1.61
N LEU A 82 21.73 -30.71 2.21
CA LEU A 82 20.60 -30.62 3.15
C LEU A 82 20.92 -29.69 4.32
N THR A 83 22.09 -29.86 4.94
CA THR A 83 22.54 -28.99 6.03
C THR A 83 22.56 -27.51 5.60
N GLN A 84 23.04 -27.23 4.39
CA GLN A 84 23.08 -25.88 3.86
C GLN A 84 21.68 -25.29 3.63
N VAL A 85 20.75 -26.05 3.02
CA VAL A 85 19.37 -25.61 2.80
C VAL A 85 18.68 -25.28 4.13
N TYR A 86 18.81 -26.14 5.14
CA TYR A 86 18.21 -25.87 6.45
C TYR A 86 18.84 -24.68 7.18
N ARG A 87 20.15 -24.43 7.01
CA ARG A 87 20.78 -23.19 7.51
C ARG A 87 20.22 -21.95 6.82
N THR A 88 20.04 -21.99 5.50
CA THR A 88 19.42 -20.89 4.75
C THR A 88 17.99 -20.63 5.21
N LEU A 89 17.18 -21.67 5.43
CA LEU A 89 15.83 -21.53 5.97
C LEU A 89 15.82 -20.91 7.37
N HIS A 90 16.70 -21.38 8.26
CA HIS A 90 16.86 -20.78 9.57
C HIS A 90 17.22 -19.28 9.47
N GLY A 91 18.19 -18.94 8.61
CA GLY A 91 18.56 -17.55 8.35
C GLY A 91 17.40 -16.70 7.81
N ALA A 92 16.59 -17.27 6.92
CA ALA A 92 15.44 -16.59 6.31
C ALA A 92 14.39 -16.23 7.38
N TYR A 93 14.01 -17.19 8.23
CA TYR A 93 13.06 -16.94 9.32
C TYR A 93 13.60 -15.98 10.38
N SER A 94 14.88 -16.09 10.73
CA SER A 94 15.53 -15.12 11.61
C SER A 94 15.49 -13.69 11.03
N LYS A 95 15.73 -13.55 9.72
CA LYS A 95 15.61 -12.25 9.03
C LYS A 95 14.18 -11.74 8.97
N ILE A 96 13.18 -12.60 8.80
CA ILE A 96 11.76 -12.19 8.85
C ILE A 96 11.43 -11.55 10.19
N LEU A 97 11.82 -12.19 11.30
CA LEU A 97 11.58 -11.65 12.65
C LEU A 97 12.27 -10.29 12.85
N GLU A 98 13.54 -10.18 12.44
CA GLU A 98 14.32 -8.93 12.51
C GLU A 98 13.66 -7.78 11.73
N VAL A 99 13.19 -8.05 10.50
CA VAL A 99 12.59 -7.00 9.67
C VAL A 99 11.15 -6.67 10.07
N MET A 100 10.41 -7.62 10.64
CA MET A 100 9.09 -7.37 11.21
C MET A 100 9.18 -6.44 12.42
N GLN A 101 10.21 -6.63 13.26
CA GLN A 101 10.44 -5.79 14.43
C GLN A 101 10.95 -4.40 14.04
N SER A 102 12.00 -4.34 13.22
CA SER A 102 12.62 -3.06 12.84
C SER A 102 11.78 -2.22 11.87
N ARG A 103 10.85 -2.84 11.14
CA ARG A 103 10.07 -2.23 10.04
C ARG A 103 10.92 -1.56 8.96
N ARG A 104 12.18 -1.95 8.81
CA ARG A 104 13.15 -1.34 7.87
C ARG A 104 13.16 -1.94 6.47
N ARG A 105 12.46 -3.06 6.25
CA ARG A 105 12.42 -3.69 4.92
C ARG A 105 11.51 -2.90 3.98
N LEU A 106 12.10 -2.37 2.91
CA LEU A 106 11.44 -1.49 1.94
C LEU A 106 11.37 -2.18 0.57
N LEU A 107 10.27 -2.90 0.32
CA LEU A 107 10.10 -3.72 -0.88
C LEU A 107 9.80 -2.93 -2.15
N GLY A 108 9.58 -1.62 -2.06
CA GLY A 108 9.45 -0.70 -3.20
C GLY A 108 8.23 0.21 -3.12
N THR A 109 8.18 1.16 -4.04
CA THR A 109 7.06 2.09 -4.25
C THR A 109 6.43 1.87 -5.64
N TYR A 110 5.19 2.28 -5.81
CA TYR A 110 4.43 2.05 -7.03
C TYR A 110 3.92 3.36 -7.63
N PHE A 111 4.01 3.49 -8.95
CA PHE A 111 3.57 4.68 -9.68
C PHE A 111 2.78 4.29 -10.93
N ARG A 112 1.64 4.92 -11.16
CA ARG A 112 1.01 4.93 -12.48
C ARG A 112 1.84 5.85 -13.37
N VAL A 113 2.24 5.35 -14.53
CA VAL A 113 2.87 6.13 -15.61
C VAL A 113 2.05 5.95 -16.88
N ALA A 114 1.55 7.05 -17.42
CA ALA A 114 0.81 7.09 -18.68
C ALA A 114 1.53 8.00 -19.69
N PHE A 115 1.53 7.59 -20.96
CA PHE A 115 2.22 8.30 -22.03
C PHE A 115 1.21 8.92 -23.00
N TYR A 116 1.43 10.17 -23.40
CA TYR A 116 0.57 10.87 -24.36
C TYR A 116 1.41 11.67 -25.35
N GLY A 117 1.07 11.61 -26.63
CA GLY A 117 1.78 12.23 -27.74
C GLY A 117 2.10 11.21 -28.83
N GLN A 118 1.12 10.91 -29.69
CA GLN A 118 1.21 9.95 -30.80
C GLN A 118 2.48 10.09 -31.66
N ALA A 119 2.92 11.33 -31.94
CA ALA A 119 4.11 11.60 -32.76
C ALA A 119 5.43 11.18 -32.10
N PHE A 120 5.44 10.96 -30.78
CA PHE A 120 6.63 10.61 -30.01
C PHE A 120 6.57 9.17 -29.49
N PHE A 121 5.43 8.78 -28.92
CA PHE A 121 5.26 7.51 -28.23
C PHE A 121 4.73 6.39 -29.13
N GLU A 122 4.21 6.70 -30.32
CA GLU A 122 3.71 5.74 -31.29
C GLU A 122 2.71 4.74 -30.67
N GLU A 123 3.11 3.47 -30.52
CA GLU A 123 2.28 2.45 -29.89
C GLU A 123 2.08 2.65 -28.39
N GLU A 124 2.93 3.42 -27.73
CA GLU A 124 2.83 3.70 -26.29
C GLU A 124 1.86 4.85 -25.99
N ASP A 125 1.38 5.58 -27.00
CA ASP A 125 0.40 6.65 -26.82
C ASP A 125 -0.91 6.14 -26.19
N GLY A 126 -1.34 6.79 -25.11
CA GLY A 126 -2.52 6.43 -24.33
C GLY A 126 -2.38 5.17 -23.46
N LYS A 127 -1.22 4.48 -23.48
CA LYS A 127 -1.00 3.31 -22.62
C LYS A 127 -0.66 3.72 -21.19
N GLU A 128 -1.19 2.95 -20.24
CA GLU A 128 -0.91 3.11 -18.82
C GLU A 128 -0.20 1.88 -18.25
N TYR A 129 0.79 2.14 -17.40
CA TYR A 129 1.57 1.12 -16.73
C TYR A 129 1.68 1.43 -15.23
N ILE A 130 1.81 0.39 -14.43
CA ILE A 130 2.27 0.52 -13.05
C ILE A 130 3.77 0.21 -13.03
N TYR A 131 4.56 1.15 -12.53
CA TYR A 131 6.00 1.04 -12.33
C TYR A 131 6.27 0.68 -10.88
N LYS A 132 7.10 -0.34 -10.65
CA LYS A 132 7.65 -0.69 -9.35
C LYS A 132 9.06 -0.12 -9.22
N GLU A 133 9.22 0.82 -8.30
CA GLU A 133 10.49 1.48 -7.99
C GLU A 133 11.15 0.92 -6.72
N PRO A 134 12.47 1.05 -6.58
CA PRO A 134 13.19 0.53 -5.42
C PRO A 134 12.90 1.35 -4.15
N LYS A 135 12.90 0.66 -3.00
CA LYS A 135 12.86 1.26 -1.66
C LYS A 135 11.77 2.33 -1.49
N LEU A 136 12.17 3.59 -1.33
CA LEU A 136 11.32 4.76 -1.06
C LEU A 136 11.44 5.81 -2.16
N THR A 137 11.77 5.41 -3.40
CA THR A 137 11.80 6.32 -4.53
C THR A 137 10.52 7.15 -4.56
N GLY A 138 10.70 8.47 -4.52
CA GLY A 138 9.62 9.46 -4.43
C GLY A 138 9.14 9.93 -5.80
N LEU A 139 7.99 10.62 -5.83
CA LEU A 139 7.38 11.11 -7.06
C LEU A 139 8.32 12.00 -7.88
N SER A 140 9.06 12.90 -7.22
CA SER A 140 10.00 13.81 -7.88
C SER A 140 11.15 13.05 -8.56
N GLU A 141 11.66 12.00 -7.92
CA GLU A 141 12.79 11.22 -8.42
C GLU A 141 12.41 10.45 -9.70
N ILE A 142 11.31 9.70 -9.68
CA ILE A 142 10.84 8.99 -10.87
C ILE A 142 10.44 9.97 -11.99
N SER A 143 9.77 11.08 -11.66
CA SER A 143 9.36 12.10 -12.64
C SER A 143 10.58 12.71 -13.32
N PHE A 144 11.61 13.06 -12.55
CA PHE A 144 12.86 13.58 -13.09
C PHE A 144 13.60 12.55 -13.95
N ARG A 145 13.67 11.29 -13.52
CA ARG A 145 14.31 10.22 -14.28
C ARG A 145 13.61 9.96 -15.62
N LEU A 146 12.28 9.97 -15.65
CA LEU A 146 11.50 9.82 -16.87
C LEU A 146 11.64 11.06 -17.78
N LEU A 147 11.58 12.26 -17.22
CA LEU A 147 11.82 13.50 -17.95
C LEU A 147 13.20 13.49 -18.63
N LYS A 148 14.24 13.09 -17.90
CA LYS A 148 15.61 12.97 -18.45
C LYS A 148 15.68 11.92 -19.55
N LEU A 149 15.19 10.71 -19.30
CA LEU A 149 15.23 9.59 -20.25
C LEU A 149 14.56 9.95 -21.59
N TYR A 150 13.36 10.53 -21.54
CA TYR A 150 12.63 10.89 -22.75
C TYR A 150 13.10 12.21 -23.34
N GLY A 151 13.65 13.13 -22.53
CA GLY A 151 14.30 14.34 -23.03
C GLY A 151 15.56 14.03 -23.84
N GLU A 152 16.34 13.03 -23.44
CA GLU A 152 17.47 12.50 -24.24
C GLU A 152 17.00 11.90 -25.57
N LYS A 153 15.79 11.33 -25.63
CA LYS A 153 15.23 10.70 -26.83
C LYS A 153 14.55 11.69 -27.79
N PHE A 154 13.82 12.66 -27.24
CA PHE A 154 12.90 13.53 -28.00
C PHE A 154 13.28 15.02 -28.00
N GLY A 155 14.32 15.41 -27.25
CA GLY A 155 14.63 16.81 -26.94
C GLY A 155 14.00 17.23 -25.62
N ALA A 156 14.80 17.81 -24.71
CA ALA A 156 14.37 18.15 -23.35
C ALA A 156 13.22 19.17 -23.32
N GLU A 157 13.18 20.06 -24.32
CA GLU A 157 12.14 21.06 -24.53
C GLU A 157 10.80 20.45 -25.00
N ASN A 158 10.81 19.22 -25.54
CA ASN A 158 9.64 18.56 -26.11
C ASN A 158 8.92 17.64 -25.12
N VAL A 159 9.43 17.47 -23.88
CA VAL A 159 8.85 16.55 -22.89
C VAL A 159 8.25 17.30 -21.71
N LYS A 160 7.03 16.93 -21.31
CA LYS A 160 6.32 17.55 -20.17
C LYS A 160 5.78 16.49 -19.20
N ILE A 161 5.92 16.77 -17.90
CA ILE A 161 5.29 15.96 -16.86
C ILE A 161 3.91 16.53 -16.53
N ILE A 162 2.88 15.69 -16.59
CA ILE A 162 1.54 16.01 -16.10
C ILE A 162 1.51 15.70 -14.61
N GLN A 163 1.42 16.75 -13.77
CA GLN A 163 1.34 16.63 -12.32
C GLN A 163 -0.07 16.31 -11.82
N ASP A 164 -1.10 16.64 -12.62
CA ASP A 164 -2.48 16.33 -12.30
C ASP A 164 -2.71 14.81 -12.35
N SER A 165 -3.42 14.25 -11.37
CA SER A 165 -3.73 12.82 -11.32
C SER A 165 -5.04 12.45 -12.01
N ASN A 166 -5.88 13.43 -12.38
CA ASN A 166 -7.14 13.21 -13.09
C ASN A 166 -6.93 12.49 -14.42
N LYS A 167 -8.00 11.85 -14.89
CA LYS A 167 -8.02 11.25 -16.23
C LYS A 167 -7.76 12.34 -17.28
N VAL A 168 -6.72 12.14 -18.08
CA VAL A 168 -6.33 13.10 -19.11
C VAL A 168 -7.21 12.91 -20.33
N ASN A 169 -7.74 14.00 -20.86
CA ASN A 169 -8.37 14.03 -22.17
C ASN A 169 -7.30 14.41 -23.20
N PRO A 170 -6.90 13.52 -24.12
CA PRO A 170 -5.83 13.80 -25.08
C PRO A 170 -6.06 15.04 -25.95
N LYS A 171 -7.32 15.45 -26.13
CA LYS A 171 -7.69 16.65 -26.89
C LYS A 171 -7.24 17.96 -26.23
N ASP A 172 -7.06 17.93 -24.91
CA ASP A 172 -6.67 19.11 -24.13
C ASP A 172 -5.13 19.25 -24.04
N LEU A 173 -4.38 18.30 -24.62
CA LEU A 173 -2.92 18.30 -24.66
C LEU A 173 -2.42 18.95 -25.94
N ASP A 174 -1.34 19.72 -25.82
CA ASP A 174 -0.61 20.22 -26.99
C ASP A 174 0.18 19.08 -27.65
N ALA A 175 -0.19 18.75 -28.88
CA ALA A 175 0.39 17.68 -29.69
C ALA A 175 1.87 17.89 -30.04
N LYS A 176 2.42 19.10 -29.82
CA LYS A 176 3.86 19.38 -30.00
C LYS A 176 4.74 18.74 -28.93
N TYR A 177 4.17 18.30 -27.82
CA TYR A 177 4.92 17.76 -26.69
C TYR A 177 4.60 16.29 -26.44
N ALA A 178 5.60 15.56 -25.98
CA ALA A 178 5.47 14.27 -25.33
C ALA A 178 5.11 14.48 -23.86
N HIS A 179 3.88 14.13 -23.48
CA HIS A 179 3.42 14.26 -22.10
C HIS A 179 3.51 12.93 -21.36
N ILE A 180 3.99 12.97 -20.12
CA ILE A 180 4.09 11.79 -19.25
C ILE A 180 3.37 12.12 -17.95
N GLN A 181 2.31 11.39 -17.64
CA GLN A 181 1.60 11.53 -16.38
C GLN A 181 2.17 10.54 -15.37
N VAL A 182 2.56 11.04 -14.18
CA VAL A 182 3.10 10.20 -13.10
C VAL A 182 2.26 10.39 -11.85
N THR A 183 1.81 9.31 -11.23
CA THR A 183 0.96 9.36 -10.04
C THR A 183 1.36 8.27 -9.05
N TYR A 184 1.58 8.66 -7.80
CA TYR A 184 1.90 7.70 -6.73
C TYR A 184 0.70 6.80 -6.43
N LEU A 185 0.97 5.52 -6.21
CA LEU A 185 -0.02 4.48 -5.92
C LEU A 185 0.32 3.78 -4.60
N LYS A 186 -0.74 3.36 -3.89
CA LYS A 186 -0.65 2.38 -2.80
C LYS A 186 -1.21 1.04 -3.27
N PRO A 187 -0.70 -0.12 -2.81
CA PRO A 187 -1.40 -1.39 -2.98
C PRO A 187 -2.83 -1.29 -2.44
N PHE A 188 -3.80 -1.84 -3.16
CA PHE A 188 -5.20 -1.88 -2.77
C PHE A 188 -5.59 -3.30 -2.35
N PHE A 189 -6.39 -3.38 -1.29
CA PHE A 189 -6.95 -4.63 -0.76
C PHE A 189 -8.39 -4.37 -0.33
N ASP A 190 -9.28 -5.29 -0.67
CA ASP A 190 -10.62 -5.28 -0.11
C ASP A 190 -10.65 -5.79 1.35
N GLU A 191 -11.81 -5.73 2.01
CA GLU A 191 -11.95 -6.17 3.40
C GLU A 191 -11.60 -7.65 3.60
N LYS A 192 -11.87 -8.51 2.61
CA LYS A 192 -11.56 -9.94 2.67
C LYS A 192 -10.05 -10.15 2.56
N GLU A 193 -9.40 -9.51 1.59
CA GLU A 193 -7.95 -9.58 1.43
C GLU A 193 -7.20 -9.02 2.65
N LEU A 194 -7.72 -7.98 3.31
CA LEU A 194 -7.12 -7.44 4.54
C LEU A 194 -7.14 -8.42 5.72
N LEU A 195 -8.12 -9.34 5.76
CA LEU A 195 -8.19 -10.42 6.75
C LEU A 195 -7.20 -11.56 6.44
N GLU A 196 -6.98 -11.84 5.16
CA GLU A 196 -6.05 -12.87 4.68
C GLU A 196 -4.59 -12.39 4.73
N ARG A 197 -4.31 -11.15 4.33
CA ARG A 197 -2.98 -10.52 4.25
C ARG A 197 -2.67 -9.74 5.53
N LYS A 198 -2.10 -10.45 6.49
CA LYS A 198 -1.84 -9.96 7.85
C LYS A 198 -0.51 -9.23 7.99
N THR A 199 0.48 -9.63 7.20
CA THR A 199 1.86 -9.13 7.31
C THR A 199 2.17 -8.07 6.25
N GLY A 200 3.20 -7.26 6.53
CA GLY A 200 3.73 -6.31 5.54
C GLY A 200 4.26 -7.01 4.27
N PHE A 201 4.75 -8.25 4.37
CA PHE A 201 5.17 -9.05 3.22
C PHE A 201 4.00 -9.40 2.30
N GLU A 202 2.93 -9.96 2.87
CA GLU A 202 1.74 -10.40 2.13
C GLU A 202 1.06 -9.21 1.44
N ARG A 203 1.14 -8.01 2.03
CA ARG A 203 0.66 -6.77 1.42
C ARG A 203 1.62 -6.18 0.36
N ASN A 204 2.74 -6.84 0.07
CA ASN A 204 3.76 -6.43 -0.90
C ASN A 204 4.25 -7.59 -1.80
N HIS A 205 3.54 -8.71 -1.78
CA HIS A 205 3.86 -9.91 -2.54
C HIS A 205 2.61 -10.48 -3.19
N ASN A 206 2.70 -10.77 -4.48
CA ASN A 206 1.58 -11.19 -5.33
C ASN A 206 0.39 -10.21 -5.22
N ILE A 207 0.68 -8.96 -5.57
CA ILE A 207 -0.29 -7.86 -5.60
C ILE A 207 -0.49 -7.35 -7.03
N SER A 208 -1.73 -7.11 -7.43
CA SER A 208 -2.06 -6.65 -8.79
C SER A 208 -3.01 -5.44 -8.80
N GLN A 209 -3.53 -5.04 -7.63
CA GLN A 209 -4.43 -3.91 -7.50
C GLN A 209 -3.79 -2.77 -6.74
N PHE A 210 -4.00 -1.56 -7.23
CA PHE A 210 -3.37 -0.35 -6.75
C PHE A 210 -4.34 0.81 -6.75
N VAL A 211 -4.23 1.71 -5.79
CA VAL A 211 -5.16 2.81 -5.59
C VAL A 211 -4.43 4.15 -5.49
N PHE A 212 -5.05 5.16 -6.08
CA PHE A 212 -4.79 6.56 -5.75
C PHE A 212 -6.12 7.31 -5.54
N GLU A 213 -6.02 8.45 -4.88
CA GLU A 213 -7.17 9.27 -4.57
C GLU A 213 -6.96 10.69 -5.11
N THR A 214 -7.98 11.23 -5.76
CA THR A 214 -7.97 12.58 -6.34
C THR A 214 -9.06 13.43 -5.68
N PRO A 215 -8.70 14.57 -5.06
CA PRO A 215 -9.68 15.46 -4.45
C PRO A 215 -10.41 16.27 -5.54
N TYR A 216 -11.71 16.48 -5.32
CA TYR A 216 -12.52 17.40 -6.12
C TYR A 216 -13.65 17.97 -5.27
N THR A 217 -14.26 19.06 -5.68
CA THR A 217 -15.42 19.64 -5.00
C THR A 217 -16.69 19.41 -5.81
N LEU A 218 -17.86 19.57 -5.16
CA LEU A 218 -19.16 19.58 -5.85
C LEU A 218 -19.24 20.62 -6.98
N SER A 219 -18.45 21.70 -6.88
CA SER A 219 -18.32 22.77 -7.87
C SER A 219 -17.24 22.53 -8.95
N GLY A 220 -16.54 21.39 -8.90
CA GLY A 220 -15.52 21.01 -9.89
C GLY A 220 -14.11 21.55 -9.63
N LYS A 221 -13.87 22.28 -8.54
CA LYS A 221 -12.52 22.68 -8.09
C LYS A 221 -11.81 21.47 -7.45
N LYS A 222 -10.50 21.55 -7.23
CA LYS A 222 -9.75 20.48 -6.54
C LYS A 222 -9.99 20.48 -5.03
N HIS A 223 -9.94 21.66 -4.42
CA HIS A 223 -10.04 21.83 -2.97
C HIS A 223 -11.16 22.80 -2.60
N GLY A 224 -11.88 22.48 -1.53
CA GLY A 224 -12.97 23.27 -0.97
C GLY A 224 -13.06 23.11 0.55
N ASN A 225 -14.14 23.60 1.13
CA ASN A 225 -14.44 23.33 2.55
C ASN A 225 -14.86 21.84 2.73
N VAL A 226 -14.96 21.42 3.99
CA VAL A 226 -15.31 20.02 4.32
C VAL A 226 -16.68 19.59 3.77
N GLU A 227 -17.63 20.52 3.62
CA GLU A 227 -18.99 20.26 3.11
C GLU A 227 -19.05 20.08 1.60
N GLU A 228 -18.08 20.60 0.85
CA GLU A 228 -17.98 20.46 -0.60
C GLU A 228 -16.94 19.42 -1.04
N GLN A 229 -15.99 19.09 -0.17
CA GLN A 229 -14.84 18.26 -0.50
C GLN A 229 -15.27 16.81 -0.76
N CYS A 230 -15.17 16.40 -2.01
CA CYS A 230 -15.34 15.03 -2.46
C CYS A 230 -13.96 14.37 -2.72
N LYS A 231 -13.98 13.05 -2.87
CA LYS A 231 -12.79 12.27 -3.17
C LYS A 231 -13.10 11.21 -4.21
N ARG A 232 -12.27 11.09 -5.24
CA ARG A 232 -12.37 10.03 -6.24
C ARG A 232 -11.29 9.01 -5.95
N ARG A 233 -11.69 7.78 -5.66
CA ARG A 233 -10.80 6.64 -5.48
C ARG A 233 -10.73 5.87 -6.80
N THR A 234 -9.53 5.80 -7.37
CA THR A 234 -9.30 5.07 -8.62
C THR A 234 -8.46 3.85 -8.33
N ILE A 235 -9.00 2.66 -8.61
CA ILE A 235 -8.36 1.37 -8.42
C ILE A 235 -7.94 0.85 -9.80
N LEU A 236 -6.64 0.57 -9.96
CA LEU A 236 -6.02 0.07 -11.17
C LEU A 236 -5.62 -1.39 -10.95
N THR A 237 -5.97 -2.25 -11.90
CA THR A 237 -5.57 -3.67 -11.90
C THR A 237 -4.59 -3.94 -13.04
N THR A 238 -3.43 -4.51 -12.73
CA THR A 238 -2.43 -4.90 -13.73
C THR A 238 -2.72 -6.26 -14.35
N CYS A 239 -2.22 -6.52 -15.56
CA CYS A 239 -2.34 -7.83 -16.21
C CYS A 239 -1.66 -8.96 -15.42
N ASN A 240 -0.64 -8.63 -14.62
CA ASN A 240 0.16 -9.55 -13.84
C ASN A 240 0.34 -9.03 -12.41
N SER A 241 0.71 -9.92 -11.49
CA SER A 241 1.01 -9.57 -10.11
C SER A 241 2.46 -9.09 -9.95
N PHE A 242 2.72 -8.11 -9.09
CA PHE A 242 4.06 -7.83 -8.59
C PHE A 242 4.43 -8.76 -7.42
N PRO A 243 5.69 -9.23 -7.31
CA PRO A 243 6.78 -9.04 -8.26
C PRO A 243 6.57 -9.83 -9.56
N TYR A 244 7.11 -9.30 -10.67
CA TYR A 244 7.08 -9.92 -12.00
C TYR A 244 8.47 -9.82 -12.65
N VAL A 245 8.67 -10.52 -13.77
CA VAL A 245 9.92 -10.47 -14.54
C VAL A 245 10.19 -9.08 -15.13
N LYS A 246 9.16 -8.24 -15.28
CA LYS A 246 9.26 -6.82 -15.67
C LYS A 246 8.96 -5.90 -14.48
N LYS A 247 9.66 -4.76 -14.43
CA LYS A 247 9.45 -3.70 -13.40
C LYS A 247 8.26 -2.79 -13.71
N ARG A 248 7.71 -2.84 -14.92
CA ARG A 248 6.48 -2.16 -15.32
C ARG A 248 5.48 -3.18 -15.89
N ILE A 249 4.22 -3.05 -15.52
CA ILE A 249 3.14 -3.94 -15.97
C ILE A 249 1.98 -3.09 -16.45
N SER A 250 1.40 -3.45 -17.59
CA SER A 250 0.27 -2.71 -18.18
C SER A 250 -0.96 -2.76 -17.26
N VAL A 251 -1.70 -1.65 -17.22
CA VAL A 251 -3.02 -1.61 -16.58
C VAL A 251 -4.02 -2.31 -17.50
N SER A 252 -4.75 -3.27 -16.95
CA SER A 252 -5.80 -4.04 -17.64
C SER A 252 -7.21 -3.55 -17.35
N CYS A 253 -7.42 -2.98 -16.16
CA CYS A 253 -8.73 -2.55 -15.70
C CYS A 253 -8.61 -1.35 -14.75
N GLU A 254 -9.55 -0.43 -14.85
CA GLU A 254 -9.72 0.74 -13.99
C GLU A 254 -11.13 0.72 -13.39
N GLN A 255 -11.23 0.93 -12.08
CA GLN A 255 -12.48 1.12 -11.37
C GLN A 255 -12.44 2.44 -10.61
N GLN A 256 -13.54 3.21 -10.64
CA GLN A 256 -13.63 4.49 -9.94
C GLN A 256 -14.80 4.50 -8.97
N VAL A 257 -14.53 4.96 -7.75
CA VAL A 257 -15.54 5.19 -6.71
C VAL A 257 -15.48 6.64 -6.29
N ASN A 258 -16.61 7.33 -6.41
CA ASN A 258 -16.76 8.71 -5.99
C ASN A 258 -17.34 8.77 -4.58
N LEU A 259 -16.59 9.33 -3.63
CA LEU A 259 -17.01 9.56 -2.26
C LEU A 259 -17.56 11.00 -2.16
N LYS A 260 -18.76 11.11 -1.60
CA LYS A 260 -19.38 12.40 -1.25
C LYS A 260 -18.75 12.97 0.03
N PRO A 261 -18.98 14.23 0.38
CA PRO A 261 -18.30 14.87 1.51
C PRO A 261 -18.44 14.14 2.86
N ILE A 262 -19.64 13.64 3.18
CA ILE A 262 -19.84 12.83 4.40
C ILE A 262 -19.11 11.47 4.35
N ASP A 263 -18.97 10.87 3.16
CA ASP A 263 -18.20 9.64 2.98
C ASP A 263 -16.70 9.92 3.12
N VAL A 264 -16.21 11.06 2.64
CA VAL A 264 -14.81 11.51 2.82
C VAL A 264 -14.51 11.68 4.30
N ALA A 265 -15.37 12.38 5.04
CA ALA A 265 -15.24 12.53 6.49
C ALA A 265 -15.19 11.17 7.20
N THR A 266 -16.07 10.24 6.82
CA THR A 266 -16.12 8.90 7.41
C THR A 266 -14.84 8.12 7.14
N ASP A 267 -14.34 8.17 5.91
CA ASP A 267 -13.14 7.48 5.47
C ASP A 267 -11.87 8.04 6.15
N GLU A 268 -11.74 9.36 6.29
CA GLU A 268 -10.60 9.99 6.98
C GLU A 268 -10.59 9.72 8.49
N ILE A 269 -11.75 9.79 9.15
CA ILE A 269 -11.86 9.45 10.58
C ILE A 269 -11.53 7.97 10.79
N ARG A 270 -11.96 7.09 9.87
CA ARG A 270 -11.62 5.66 9.91
C ARG A 270 -10.12 5.40 9.74
N GLU A 271 -9.48 6.05 8.77
CA GLU A 271 -8.04 5.91 8.56
C GLU A 271 -7.27 6.37 9.80
N LYS A 272 -7.56 7.57 10.32
CA LYS A 272 -6.93 8.08 11.55
C LYS A 272 -7.14 7.16 12.76
N THR A 273 -8.36 6.63 12.91
CA THR A 273 -8.69 5.68 13.99
C THR A 273 -7.85 4.40 13.86
N SER A 274 -7.77 3.83 12.65
CA SER A 274 -7.03 2.60 12.41
C SER A 274 -5.52 2.80 12.62
N GLU A 275 -4.95 3.93 12.18
CA GLU A 275 -3.55 4.27 12.41
C GLU A 275 -3.21 4.32 13.90
N LEU A 276 -4.03 5.01 14.71
CA LEU A 276 -3.84 5.09 16.16
C LEU A 276 -3.96 3.71 16.81
N GLN A 277 -4.98 2.93 16.47
CA GLN A 277 -5.17 1.58 17.01
C GLN A 277 -3.98 0.66 16.68
N GLN A 278 -3.45 0.73 15.46
CA GLN A 278 -2.29 -0.05 15.04
C GLN A 278 -1.02 0.35 15.82
N LEU A 279 -0.83 1.63 16.10
CA LEU A 279 0.31 2.11 16.90
C LEU A 279 0.20 1.65 18.36
N CYS A 280 -1.00 1.71 18.96
CA CYS A 280 -1.23 1.25 20.33
C CYS A 280 -1.19 -0.28 20.50
N ALA A 281 -1.47 -1.05 19.44
CA ALA A 281 -1.42 -2.51 19.47
C ALA A 281 0.00 -3.08 19.24
N SER A 282 0.97 -2.24 18.89
CA SER A 282 2.35 -2.66 18.61
C SER A 282 3.07 -3.03 19.92
N PRO A 283 3.75 -4.20 20.01
CA PRO A 283 4.54 -4.55 21.19
C PRO A 283 5.74 -3.61 21.39
N ASP A 284 6.34 -3.16 20.28
CA ASP A 284 7.37 -2.11 20.26
C ASP A 284 6.70 -0.82 19.78
N VAL A 285 6.34 0.05 20.72
CA VAL A 285 5.67 1.33 20.40
C VAL A 285 6.70 2.35 19.92
N ASP A 286 6.53 2.83 18.70
CA ASP A 286 7.25 4.00 18.21
C ASP A 286 6.60 5.25 18.82
N MET A 287 7.15 5.70 19.96
CA MET A 287 6.66 6.84 20.71
C MET A 287 6.55 8.11 19.85
N ILE A 288 7.50 8.34 18.95
CA ILE A 288 7.52 9.54 18.10
C ILE A 288 6.37 9.48 17.09
N GLN A 289 6.16 8.33 16.45
CA GLN A 289 5.03 8.16 15.55
C GLN A 289 3.68 8.25 16.27
N LEU A 290 3.58 7.66 17.47
CA LEU A 290 2.38 7.77 18.30
C LEU A 290 2.09 9.25 18.64
N GLN A 291 3.08 9.98 19.14
CA GLN A 291 2.95 11.40 19.48
C GLN A 291 2.55 12.24 18.27
N LEU A 292 3.20 12.04 17.12
CA LEU A 292 2.90 12.74 15.88
C LEU A 292 1.44 12.53 15.44
N LYS A 293 0.98 11.27 15.45
CA LYS A 293 -0.40 10.93 15.05
C LYS A 293 -1.43 11.40 16.06
N LEU A 294 -1.13 11.30 17.35
CA LEU A 294 -2.02 11.72 18.44
C LEU A 294 -2.18 13.25 18.45
N GLN A 295 -1.08 14.00 18.35
CA GLN A 295 -1.11 15.45 18.22
C GLN A 295 -1.91 15.90 16.99
N GLY A 296 -1.70 15.26 15.84
CA GLY A 296 -2.49 15.52 14.62
C GLY A 296 -3.95 15.04 14.67
N ALA A 297 -4.36 14.39 15.76
CA ALA A 297 -5.73 13.97 16.01
C ALA A 297 -6.44 14.92 17.00
N VAL A 298 -5.77 15.33 18.08
CA VAL A 298 -6.40 16.11 19.17
C VAL A 298 -5.99 17.59 19.22
N SER A 299 -4.85 17.96 18.62
CA SER A 299 -4.26 19.31 18.70
C SER A 299 -3.95 19.85 17.31
N VAL A 300 -4.96 19.88 16.44
CA VAL A 300 -4.80 20.36 15.06
C VAL A 300 -4.71 21.89 15.03
N GLN A 301 -3.59 22.42 14.54
CA GLN A 301 -3.35 23.87 14.48
C GLN A 301 -3.49 24.47 13.07
N VAL A 302 -3.17 23.70 12.03
CA VAL A 302 -3.10 24.21 10.64
C VAL A 302 -4.30 23.82 9.79
N ASN A 303 -4.83 22.62 9.99
CA ASN A 303 -5.97 22.09 9.24
C ASN A 303 -7.27 22.25 10.05
N ALA A 304 -8.44 22.10 9.42
CA ALA A 304 -9.74 22.25 10.08
C ALA A 304 -9.99 21.24 11.23
N GLY A 305 -9.26 20.12 11.25
CA GLY A 305 -9.31 19.10 12.29
C GLY A 305 -10.57 18.21 12.26
N PRO A 306 -10.61 17.12 13.05
CA PRO A 306 -11.74 16.20 13.08
C PRO A 306 -13.09 16.85 13.42
N LEU A 307 -13.10 17.83 14.33
CA LEU A 307 -14.34 18.50 14.76
C LEU A 307 -15.02 19.28 13.64
N ALA A 308 -14.28 19.72 12.60
CA ALA A 308 -14.90 20.35 11.44
C ALA A 308 -15.88 19.40 10.74
N TYR A 309 -15.57 18.09 10.68
CA TYR A 309 -16.49 17.09 10.16
C TYR A 309 -17.69 16.88 11.06
N ALA A 310 -17.49 16.84 12.39
CA ALA A 310 -18.60 16.69 13.34
C ALA A 310 -19.58 17.87 13.21
N ARG A 311 -19.09 19.11 13.17
CA ARG A 311 -19.92 20.32 12.99
C ARG A 311 -20.67 20.31 11.65
N ALA A 312 -19.99 19.95 10.57
CA ALA A 312 -20.55 19.97 9.22
C ALA A 312 -21.63 18.89 8.97
N PHE A 313 -21.48 17.71 9.59
CA PHE A 313 -22.28 16.54 9.22
C PHE A 313 -23.15 15.97 10.34
N LEU A 314 -22.86 16.26 11.61
CA LEU A 314 -23.50 15.59 12.76
C LEU A 314 -24.38 16.51 13.62
N ASP A 315 -24.21 17.83 13.55
CA ASP A 315 -25.10 18.82 14.18
C ASP A 315 -26.54 18.65 13.67
N ASP A 316 -27.53 18.69 14.55
CA ASP A 316 -28.95 18.50 14.25
C ASP A 316 -29.47 19.44 13.15
N LYS A 317 -28.91 20.65 13.06
CA LYS A 317 -29.25 21.61 12.00
C LYS A 317 -28.82 21.15 10.61
N HIS A 318 -27.81 20.30 10.51
CA HIS A 318 -27.16 19.90 9.27
C HIS A 318 -27.37 18.42 8.94
N SER A 319 -27.46 17.54 9.95
CA SER A 319 -27.51 16.08 9.80
C SER A 319 -28.72 15.60 9.00
N SER A 320 -29.85 16.31 9.08
CA SER A 320 -31.06 16.04 8.29
C SER A 320 -30.87 16.16 6.77
N LYS A 321 -29.80 16.84 6.31
CA LYS A 321 -29.45 16.96 4.88
C LYS A 321 -28.81 15.70 4.31
N TYR A 322 -28.41 14.74 5.16
CA TYR A 322 -27.67 13.55 4.77
C TYR A 322 -28.45 12.26 5.06
N PRO A 323 -28.17 11.15 4.34
CA PRO A 323 -28.83 9.87 4.63
C PRO A 323 -28.58 9.42 6.07
N ALA A 324 -29.64 9.07 6.80
CA ALA A 324 -29.57 8.69 8.21
C ALA A 324 -28.53 7.58 8.49
N LYS A 325 -28.41 6.60 7.58
CA LYS A 325 -27.40 5.53 7.67
C LYS A 325 -25.97 6.08 7.67
N LYS A 326 -25.68 7.09 6.85
CA LYS A 326 -24.35 7.71 6.73
C LYS A 326 -24.02 8.59 7.93
N VAL A 327 -25.00 9.33 8.43
CA VAL A 327 -24.86 10.07 9.68
C VAL A 327 -24.57 9.10 10.83
N ALA A 328 -25.34 8.01 10.95
CA ALA A 328 -25.12 7.00 11.99
C ALA A 328 -23.74 6.32 11.90
N GLU A 329 -23.28 6.01 10.68
CA GLU A 329 -21.94 5.47 10.41
C GLU A 329 -20.85 6.45 10.89
N LEU A 330 -20.96 7.74 10.54
CA LEU A 330 -19.99 8.74 10.97
C LEU A 330 -20.01 8.96 12.49
N LYS A 331 -21.19 8.98 13.13
CA LYS A 331 -21.30 9.04 14.61
C LYS A 331 -20.56 7.87 15.26
N ASP A 332 -20.78 6.65 14.79
CA ASP A 332 -20.09 5.45 15.29
C ASP A 332 -18.57 5.54 15.09
N MET A 333 -18.12 6.04 13.95
CA MET A 333 -16.70 6.25 13.68
C MET A 333 -16.07 7.27 14.62
N PHE A 334 -16.77 8.36 14.95
CA PHE A 334 -16.30 9.34 15.93
C PHE A 334 -16.19 8.79 17.35
N ARG A 335 -17.10 7.90 17.77
CA ARG A 335 -16.98 7.19 19.06
C ARG A 335 -15.72 6.33 19.10
N LYS A 336 -15.48 5.55 18.05
CA LYS A 336 -14.27 4.73 17.90
C LYS A 336 -13.00 5.57 17.87
N PHE A 337 -13.06 6.72 17.19
CA PHE A 337 -11.96 7.68 17.13
C PHE A 337 -11.63 8.25 18.51
N ALA A 338 -12.64 8.74 19.25
CA ALA A 338 -12.45 9.25 20.61
C ALA A 338 -11.87 8.18 21.54
N GLN A 339 -12.34 6.93 21.43
CA GLN A 339 -11.78 5.81 22.18
C GLN A 339 -10.30 5.54 21.80
N ALA A 340 -9.96 5.55 20.51
CA ALA A 340 -8.59 5.33 20.06
C ALA A 340 -7.64 6.45 20.52
N CYS A 341 -8.08 7.71 20.49
CA CYS A 341 -7.32 8.84 21.04
C CYS A 341 -7.10 8.70 22.55
N GLY A 342 -8.13 8.31 23.30
CA GLY A 342 -8.02 8.09 24.75
C GLY A 342 -6.99 6.99 25.08
N ILE A 343 -7.09 5.84 24.42
CA ILE A 343 -6.09 4.76 24.55
C ILE A 343 -4.70 5.26 24.17
N GLY A 344 -4.57 6.01 23.07
CA GLY A 344 -3.31 6.61 22.63
C GLY A 344 -2.67 7.52 23.68
N LEU A 345 -3.47 8.32 24.39
CA LEU A 345 -3.01 9.16 25.49
C LEU A 345 -2.54 8.34 26.68
N GLU A 346 -3.29 7.34 27.11
CA GLU A 346 -2.88 6.44 28.21
C GLU A 346 -1.56 5.73 27.90
N PHE A 347 -1.38 5.29 26.66
CA PHE A 347 -0.12 4.69 26.22
C PHE A 347 1.01 5.71 26.22
N ASN A 348 0.78 6.92 25.70
CA ASN A 348 1.78 7.96 25.68
C ASN A 348 2.22 8.38 27.11
N GLU A 349 1.29 8.46 28.05
CA GLU A 349 1.58 8.79 29.46
C GLU A 349 2.61 7.85 30.09
N ARG A 350 2.59 6.57 29.71
CA ARG A 350 3.53 5.56 30.21
C ARG A 350 4.91 5.64 29.56
N LEU A 351 5.03 6.33 28.42
CA LEU A 351 6.24 6.38 27.59
C LEU A 351 7.02 7.69 27.74
N ILE A 352 6.33 8.78 28.08
CA ILE A 352 6.96 10.10 28.21
C ILE A 352 8.01 10.16 29.33
N LYS A 353 8.95 11.09 29.16
CA LYS A 353 9.92 11.49 30.17
C LYS A 353 9.52 12.81 30.82
N GLU A 354 10.22 13.21 31.87
CA GLU A 354 9.93 14.44 32.63
C GLU A 354 9.85 15.71 31.75
N ASP A 355 10.68 15.79 30.70
CA ASP A 355 10.71 16.91 29.76
C ASP A 355 9.49 16.98 28.82
N GLN A 356 8.67 15.92 28.76
CA GLN A 356 7.47 15.84 27.92
C GLN A 356 6.15 15.90 28.71
N VAL A 357 6.19 16.11 30.03
CA VAL A 357 5.00 16.14 30.89
C VAL A 357 4.05 17.29 30.51
N GLU A 358 4.57 18.51 30.36
CA GLU A 358 3.77 19.68 29.95
C GLU A 358 3.10 19.46 28.59
N TYR A 359 3.86 18.94 27.62
CA TYR A 359 3.34 18.59 26.30
C TYR A 359 2.19 17.57 26.39
N HIS A 360 2.34 16.55 27.22
CA HIS A 360 1.30 15.53 27.39
C HIS A 360 0.05 16.07 28.08
N GLU A 361 0.19 16.94 29.09
CA GLU A 361 -0.96 17.59 29.73
C GLU A 361 -1.72 18.50 28.77
N GLU A 362 -1.02 19.19 27.86
CA GLU A 362 -1.65 19.95 26.78
C GLU A 362 -2.47 19.04 25.83
N LEU A 363 -1.92 17.88 25.43
CA LEU A 363 -2.65 16.90 24.63
C LEU A 363 -3.90 16.38 25.36
N LYS A 364 -3.80 16.10 26.66
CA LYS A 364 -4.94 15.68 27.51
C LYS A 364 -5.99 16.79 27.61
N SER A 365 -5.58 18.05 27.77
CA SER A 365 -6.50 19.19 27.80
C SER A 365 -7.27 19.33 26.49
N ASN A 366 -6.56 19.34 25.36
CA ASN A 366 -7.14 19.44 24.02
C ASN A 366 -8.08 18.27 23.72
N PHE A 367 -7.71 17.05 24.14
CA PHE A 367 -8.58 15.89 24.02
C PHE A 367 -9.87 16.01 24.84
N ARG A 368 -9.79 16.50 26.08
CA ARG A 368 -10.99 16.75 26.91
C ARG A 368 -11.93 17.76 26.27
N GLU A 369 -11.39 18.83 25.71
CA GLU A 369 -12.18 19.81 24.95
C GLU A 369 -12.84 19.20 23.72
N MET A 370 -12.09 18.40 22.95
CA MET A 370 -12.62 17.69 21.78
C MET A 370 -13.76 16.73 22.15
N VAL A 371 -13.62 15.95 23.23
CA VAL A 371 -14.66 15.02 23.70
C VAL A 371 -15.89 15.77 24.21
N LYS A 372 -15.69 16.89 24.92
CA LYS A 372 -16.78 17.75 25.38
C LYS A 372 -17.60 18.27 24.20
N GLU A 373 -16.94 18.88 23.22
CA GLU A 373 -17.62 19.43 22.05
C GLU A 373 -18.30 18.32 21.23
N LEU A 374 -17.64 17.18 21.04
CA LEU A 374 -18.25 16.05 20.35
C LEU A 374 -19.50 15.54 21.09
N SER A 375 -19.49 15.52 22.42
CA SER A 375 -20.66 15.14 23.23
C SER A 375 -21.82 16.13 23.05
N GLU A 376 -21.52 17.43 22.96
CA GLU A 376 -22.51 18.47 22.69
C GLU A 376 -23.13 18.30 21.30
N ILE A 377 -22.32 18.07 20.26
CA ILE A 377 -22.77 17.86 18.87
C ILE A 377 -23.59 16.57 18.72
N LEU A 378 -23.18 15.49 19.39
CA LEU A 378 -23.83 14.19 19.27
C LEU A 378 -25.08 14.04 20.17
N HIS A 379 -25.28 14.97 21.10
CA HIS A 379 -26.31 14.91 22.15
C HIS A 379 -26.24 13.64 23.00
N GLU A 380 -25.03 13.16 23.27
CA GLU A 380 -24.76 11.99 24.09
C GLU A 380 -23.42 12.15 24.84
N GLN A 381 -23.26 11.46 25.97
CA GLN A 381 -21.97 11.45 26.66
C GLN A 381 -21.00 10.52 25.91
N VAL A 382 -20.06 11.10 25.16
CA VAL A 382 -19.00 10.32 24.51
C VAL A 382 -18.02 9.87 25.58
N ARG A 383 -18.00 8.57 25.87
CA ARG A 383 -17.07 7.96 26.84
C ARG A 383 -15.85 7.41 26.12
N PRO A 384 -14.68 8.07 26.17
CA PRO A 384 -13.44 7.41 25.81
C PRO A 384 -13.19 6.31 26.83
N ARG A 385 -13.04 5.06 26.40
CA ARG A 385 -12.82 3.97 27.34
C ARG A 385 -11.38 4.06 27.86
N GLY A 386 -11.23 4.38 29.14
CA GLY A 386 -9.95 4.56 29.81
C GLY A 386 -9.96 5.78 30.74
N GLY A 387 -10.17 5.56 32.04
CA GLY A 387 -10.28 6.61 33.06
C GLY A 387 -11.72 6.90 33.49
N GLU A 388 -11.98 6.69 34.77
CA GLU A 388 -13.25 6.81 35.46
C GLU A 388 -13.88 8.21 35.38
N ALA A 389 -15.18 8.24 35.62
CA ALA A 389 -15.86 9.44 36.09
C ALA A 389 -15.05 10.10 37.23
N ALA A 390 -14.76 11.38 37.06
CA ALA A 390 -14.60 12.33 38.13
C ALA A 390 -15.24 13.65 37.68
#